data_AF-A0A2D4J9K0-F1
#
_entry.id   AF-A0A2D4J9K0-F1
#
_cell.length_a   1.000
_cell.length_b   1.000
_cell.length_c   1.000
_cell.angle_alpha   90.00
_cell.angle_beta   90.00
_cell.angle_gamma   90.00
#
_symmetry.space_group_name_H-M   'P 1'
#
loop_
_entity.id
_entity.type
_entity.pdbx_description
1 polymer ?
#
loop_
_entity_poly.entity_id
_entity_poly.type
_entity_poly.pdbx_seq_one_letter_code
_entity_poly.pdbx_strand_id
1 'polypeptide(L)'
;MSVLQVCAFSVDSFQNTFPQVARCIHSFILPQLCSSSYLKVNHNLFCVNLSNYVYLRVVDDEIEANIEEKELTEDEIEPNFKKLFKQLAGEDAEISAFELCNILKKILAKRQDIKSDGFSIETCKIMVDLLDTDGSGKLGLKEFHILWTKIQKYQKIYRDMDVDRSGTMNSYEMRKALEEAGFKLDCQLHQVIVARFADEQLIIDFDNFVRCLIRLETLFKIFKKLDTEKTGTIQMDLVTWLCFTTI
;
A
#
# COMPACT_ATOMS: atom_id res chain seq x y z
N MET A 1 -24.03 28.61 -25.66
CA MET A 1 -23.29 28.71 -24.39
C MET A 1 -23.73 27.55 -23.52
N SER A 2 -22.81 26.67 -23.13
CA SER A 2 -23.12 25.55 -22.26
C SER A 2 -22.70 25.92 -20.84
N VAL A 3 -23.66 25.92 -19.91
CA VAL A 3 -23.40 26.14 -18.48
C VAL A 3 -22.96 24.80 -17.88
N LEU A 4 -21.73 24.72 -17.39
CA LEU A 4 -21.25 23.57 -16.62
C LEU A 4 -21.85 23.71 -15.23
N GLN A 5 -22.59 22.73 -14.72
CA GLN A 5 -23.10 22.73 -13.36
C GLN A 5 -22.43 21.56 -12.63
N VAL A 6 -21.48 21.86 -11.75
CA VAL A 6 -20.72 20.85 -10.99
C VAL A 6 -21.39 20.70 -9.64
N CYS A 7 -21.99 19.54 -9.37
CA CYS A 7 -22.47 19.17 -8.04
C CYS A 7 -21.37 18.41 -7.31
N ALA A 8 -20.87 18.97 -6.20
CA ALA A 8 -19.99 18.25 -5.26
C ALA A 8 -20.73 18.00 -3.95
N PHE A 9 -20.72 16.76 -3.46
CA PHE A 9 -21.19 16.38 -2.13
C PHE A 9 -20.01 16.42 -1.16
N SER A 10 -20.14 17.14 -0.05
CA SER A 10 -19.17 17.14 1.04
C SER A 10 -19.86 16.58 2.28
N VAL A 11 -19.25 15.57 2.89
CA VAL A 11 -19.49 15.19 4.28
C VAL A 11 -18.13 15.22 4.93
N ASP A 12 -17.76 16.36 5.53
CA ASP A 12 -17.25 16.34 6.91
C ASP A 12 -17.00 17.71 7.53
N SER A 13 -17.13 17.68 8.84
CA SER A 13 -17.10 18.72 9.85
C SER A 13 -15.79 19.52 9.91
N PHE A 14 -15.83 20.78 9.48
CA PHE A 14 -14.92 21.83 9.94
C PHE A 14 -15.72 23.08 10.34
N GLN A 15 -15.39 23.61 11.52
CA GLN A 15 -16.10 24.68 12.22
C GLN A 15 -16.03 26.04 11.48
N ASN A 16 -17.18 26.71 11.44
CA ASN A 16 -17.41 28.15 11.61
C ASN A 16 -17.18 29.17 10.47
N THR A 17 -17.37 28.82 9.19
CA THR A 17 -17.68 29.88 8.19
C THR A 17 -18.54 29.50 6.99
N PHE A 18 -18.93 28.24 6.84
CA PHE A 18 -19.85 27.82 5.78
C PHE A 18 -21.07 27.13 6.40
N PRO A 19 -22.30 27.40 5.92
CA PRO A 19 -23.46 26.61 6.32
C PRO A 19 -23.18 25.13 5.99
N GLN A 20 -23.76 24.19 6.75
CA GLN A 20 -23.73 22.75 6.46
C GLN A 20 -24.47 22.46 5.14
N VAL A 21 -23.86 22.79 4.00
CA VAL A 21 -24.46 22.59 2.68
C VAL A 21 -23.92 21.27 2.13
N ALA A 22 -24.75 20.22 2.18
CA ALA A 22 -24.48 18.91 1.58
C ALA A 22 -24.34 18.95 0.03
N ARG A 23 -24.40 20.15 -0.58
CA ARG A 23 -24.34 20.40 -2.02
C ARG A 23 -23.71 21.76 -2.32
N CYS A 24 -22.45 21.77 -2.72
CA CYS A 24 -21.87 22.93 -3.37
C CYS A 24 -22.11 22.79 -4.88
N ILE A 25 -23.03 23.59 -5.43
CA ILE A 25 -23.23 23.71 -6.87
C ILE A 25 -22.42 24.90 -7.36
N HIS A 26 -21.36 24.66 -8.11
CA HIS A 26 -20.64 25.72 -8.82
C HIS A 26 -20.92 25.61 -10.32
N SER A 27 -21.33 26.74 -10.91
CA SER A 27 -21.52 26.83 -12.36
C SER A 27 -20.28 27.42 -13.03
N PHE A 28 -19.61 26.65 -13.89
CA PHE A 28 -18.45 27.12 -14.67
C PHE A 28 -18.84 27.31 -16.14
N ILE A 29 -18.29 28.34 -16.79
CA ILE A 29 -18.40 28.53 -18.24
C ILE A 29 -17.00 28.34 -18.81
N LEU A 30 -16.75 27.23 -19.49
CA LEU A 30 -15.48 26.96 -20.18
C LEU A 30 -15.59 27.37 -21.67
N PRO A 31 -14.61 28.10 -22.24
CA PRO A 31 -14.61 28.45 -23.65
C PRO A 31 -14.43 27.19 -24.54
N GLN A 32 -15.09 27.18 -25.70
CA GLN A 32 -15.24 26.03 -26.62
C GLN A 32 -13.93 25.46 -27.25
N LEU A 33 -12.75 25.89 -26.80
CA LEU A 33 -11.46 25.47 -27.36
C LEU A 33 -10.73 24.39 -26.55
N CYS A 34 -11.27 23.93 -25.41
CA CYS A 34 -10.73 22.77 -24.70
C CYS A 34 -11.52 21.50 -25.07
N SER A 35 -11.15 20.86 -26.17
CA SER A 35 -11.68 19.54 -26.61
C SER A 35 -11.38 18.39 -25.64
N SER A 36 -10.79 18.65 -24.48
CA SER A 36 -10.78 17.74 -23.35
C SER A 36 -10.59 18.56 -22.08
N SER A 37 -11.69 18.88 -21.40
CA SER A 37 -11.66 19.57 -20.10
C SER A 37 -11.38 18.52 -19.04
N TYR A 38 -10.11 18.27 -18.74
CA TYR A 38 -9.69 17.33 -17.70
C TYR A 38 -9.96 17.94 -16.32
N LEU A 39 -10.97 17.43 -15.62
CA LEU A 39 -11.15 17.68 -14.18
C LEU A 39 -10.47 16.54 -13.43
N LYS A 40 -9.27 16.78 -12.90
CA LYS A 40 -8.62 15.86 -11.97
C LYS A 40 -9.28 16.05 -10.60
N VAL A 41 -10.17 15.12 -10.24
CA VAL A 41 -10.85 15.14 -8.94
C VAL A 41 -9.85 14.65 -7.89
N ASN A 42 -9.28 15.58 -7.12
CA ASN A 42 -8.49 15.24 -5.94
C ASN A 42 -9.39 15.32 -4.71
N HIS A 43 -9.34 14.26 -3.91
CA HIS A 43 -9.90 14.04 -2.56
C HIS A 43 -11.18 13.22 -2.42
N ASN A 44 -11.21 12.53 -1.28
CA ASN A 44 -12.06 11.40 -0.94
C ASN A 44 -13.54 11.81 -0.80
N LEU A 45 -14.42 10.95 -1.32
CA LEU A 45 -15.88 11.03 -1.23
C LEU A 45 -16.62 12.08 -2.07
N PHE A 46 -16.07 12.57 -3.19
CA PHE A 46 -16.83 13.41 -4.12
C PHE A 46 -17.46 12.60 -5.26
N CYS A 47 -18.81 12.54 -5.30
CA CYS A 47 -19.54 12.17 -6.51
C CYS A 47 -19.79 13.44 -7.34
N VAL A 48 -19.08 13.59 -8.46
CA VAL A 48 -19.31 14.67 -9.42
C VAL A 48 -20.37 14.23 -10.43
N ASN A 49 -21.57 14.81 -10.35
CA ASN A 49 -22.62 14.59 -11.35
C ASN A 49 -22.60 15.75 -12.36
N LEU A 50 -22.30 15.44 -13.62
CA LEU A 50 -22.22 16.40 -14.73
C LEU A 50 -23.38 16.12 -15.70
N SER A 51 -24.42 16.93 -15.64
CA SER A 51 -25.71 16.64 -16.28
C SER A 51 -25.77 16.82 -17.80
N ASN A 52 -24.68 17.16 -18.48
CA ASN A 52 -24.74 17.64 -19.88
C ASN A 52 -23.64 17.13 -20.84
N TYR A 53 -22.80 16.15 -20.45
CA TYR A 53 -21.81 15.55 -21.35
C TYR A 53 -21.89 14.02 -21.35
N VAL A 54 -22.09 13.45 -22.55
CA VAL A 54 -22.28 12.01 -22.81
C VAL A 54 -20.96 11.22 -22.85
N TYR A 55 -19.80 11.87 -22.72
CA TYR A 55 -18.47 11.26 -22.90
C TYR A 55 -17.50 11.48 -21.74
N LEU A 56 -17.98 11.48 -20.50
CA LEU A 56 -17.09 11.48 -19.33
C LEU A 56 -16.61 10.05 -19.07
N ARG A 57 -15.32 9.80 -19.31
CA ARG A 57 -14.62 8.65 -18.74
C ARG A 57 -14.02 9.06 -17.41
N VAL A 58 -14.19 8.24 -16.38
CA VAL A 58 -13.36 8.34 -15.18
C VAL A 58 -11.93 8.06 -15.62
N VAL A 59 -11.08 9.07 -15.60
CA VAL A 59 -9.64 8.88 -15.83
C VAL A 59 -9.07 8.48 -14.48
N ASP A 60 -8.87 7.19 -14.30
CA ASP A 60 -8.22 6.61 -13.14
C ASP A 60 -6.94 5.89 -13.57
N ASP A 61 -6.07 5.62 -12.61
CA ASP A 61 -4.82 4.91 -12.87
C ASP A 61 -5.10 3.44 -13.23
N GLU A 62 -4.37 2.90 -14.21
CA GLU A 62 -4.40 1.46 -14.49
C GLU A 62 -3.75 0.71 -13.32
N ILE A 63 -4.33 -0.44 -12.95
CA ILE A 63 -3.83 -1.26 -11.86
C ILE A 63 -2.54 -1.95 -12.30
N GLU A 64 -1.41 -1.53 -11.74
CA GLU A 64 -0.08 -2.03 -12.10
C GLU A 64 0.78 -2.15 -10.84
N ALA A 65 1.58 -3.22 -10.76
CA ALA A 65 2.62 -3.38 -9.74
C ALA A 65 3.97 -3.63 -10.39
N ASN A 66 4.85 -2.65 -10.27
CA ASN A 66 6.22 -2.66 -10.79
C ASN A 66 7.20 -2.73 -9.62
N ILE A 67 7.26 -3.91 -9.01
CA ILE A 67 8.09 -4.19 -7.83
C ILE A 67 9.40 -4.81 -8.33
N GLU A 68 10.52 -4.20 -7.97
CA GLU A 68 11.84 -4.75 -8.26
C GLU A 68 12.02 -6.10 -7.54
N GLU A 69 12.07 -7.18 -8.32
CA GLU A 69 12.46 -8.50 -7.84
C GLU A 69 13.99 -8.63 -7.94
N LYS A 70 14.64 -8.72 -6.78
CA LYS A 70 16.09 -8.86 -6.72
C LYS A 70 16.42 -10.34 -6.59
N GLU A 71 16.85 -10.96 -7.68
CA GLU A 71 17.51 -12.27 -7.60
C GLU A 71 18.87 -12.08 -6.93
N LEU A 72 19.10 -12.79 -5.83
CA LEU A 72 20.28 -12.65 -5.00
C LEU A 72 20.90 -14.01 -4.74
N THR A 73 22.19 -14.10 -5.02
CA THR A 73 23.00 -15.25 -4.63
C THR A 73 23.57 -15.05 -3.23
N GLU A 74 23.91 -16.14 -2.55
CA GLU A 74 24.45 -16.06 -1.20
C GLU A 74 25.80 -15.34 -1.15
N ASP A 75 26.58 -15.40 -2.22
CA ASP A 75 27.91 -14.80 -2.30
C ASP A 75 27.86 -13.27 -2.41
N GLU A 76 26.76 -12.71 -2.92
CA GLU A 76 26.53 -11.27 -3.00
C GLU A 76 26.14 -10.65 -1.65
N ILE A 77 25.78 -11.48 -0.66
CA ILE A 77 25.40 -11.01 0.67
C ILE A 77 26.65 -10.66 1.48
N GLU A 78 26.68 -9.42 1.98
CA GLU A 78 27.81 -8.89 2.75
C GLU A 78 28.17 -9.79 3.96
N PRO A 79 29.47 -10.02 4.23
CA PRO A 79 29.91 -10.87 5.34
C PRO A 79 29.38 -10.42 6.71
N ASN A 80 29.24 -9.11 6.91
CA ASN A 80 28.68 -8.53 8.13
C ASN A 80 27.22 -8.92 8.32
N PHE A 81 26.43 -8.96 7.23
CA PHE A 81 25.04 -9.39 7.27
C PHE A 81 24.93 -10.89 7.55
N LYS A 82 25.80 -11.72 6.94
CA LYS A 82 25.87 -13.16 7.26
C LYS A 82 26.16 -13.40 8.74
N LYS A 83 27.06 -12.61 9.33
CA LYS A 83 27.38 -12.69 10.77
C LYS A 83 26.18 -12.26 11.63
N LEU A 84 25.49 -11.19 11.26
CA LEU A 84 24.27 -10.75 11.93
C LEU A 84 23.20 -11.83 11.86
N PHE A 85 22.94 -12.40 10.69
CA PHE A 85 21.98 -13.49 10.51
C PHE A 85 22.31 -14.68 11.42
N LYS A 86 23.56 -15.14 11.44
CA LYS A 86 23.98 -16.24 12.34
C LYS A 86 23.77 -15.95 13.83
N GLN A 87 23.82 -14.68 14.24
CA GLN A 87 23.52 -14.29 15.63
C GLN A 87 22.02 -14.30 15.94
N LEU A 88 21.17 -14.22 14.92
CA LEU A 88 19.72 -14.11 15.03
C LEU A 88 19.00 -15.44 14.79
N ALA A 89 19.50 -16.25 13.85
CA ALA A 89 18.88 -17.47 13.33
C ALA A 89 19.13 -18.74 14.17
N GLY A 90 19.50 -18.59 15.45
CA GLY A 90 19.61 -19.70 16.38
C GLY A 90 20.51 -20.87 15.95
N GLU A 91 20.14 -22.08 16.38
CA GLU A 91 20.83 -23.34 16.06
C GLU A 91 20.35 -23.95 14.73
N ASP A 92 19.11 -23.65 14.33
CA ASP A 92 18.46 -24.14 13.11
C ASP A 92 18.83 -23.33 11.86
N ALA A 93 19.56 -22.21 12.02
CA ALA A 93 20.01 -21.34 10.94
C ALA A 93 18.87 -20.78 10.08
N GLU A 94 17.69 -20.62 10.68
CA GLU A 94 16.49 -20.05 10.09
C GLU A 94 15.88 -19.02 11.04
N ILE A 95 15.08 -18.09 10.53
CA ILE A 95 14.40 -17.08 11.35
C ILE A 95 12.89 -17.29 11.24
N SER A 96 12.25 -17.67 12.35
CA SER A 96 10.80 -17.77 12.46
C SER A 96 10.12 -16.39 12.54
N ALA A 97 8.81 -16.34 12.29
CA ALA A 97 8.02 -15.12 12.45
C ALA A 97 8.11 -14.50 13.86
N PHE A 98 8.24 -15.32 14.90
CA PHE A 98 8.39 -14.86 16.29
C PHE A 98 9.76 -14.21 16.53
N GLU A 99 10.82 -14.80 16.00
CA GLU A 99 12.17 -14.23 16.07
C GLU A 99 12.25 -12.94 15.27
N LEU A 100 11.68 -12.94 14.06
CA LEU A 100 11.56 -11.75 13.21
C LEU A 100 10.87 -10.60 13.96
N CYS A 101 9.75 -10.86 14.63
CA CYS A 101 9.03 -9.86 15.43
C CYS A 101 9.95 -9.25 16.51
N ASN A 102 10.66 -10.08 17.26
CA ASN A 102 11.58 -9.63 18.30
C ASN A 102 12.75 -8.81 17.73
N ILE A 103 13.29 -9.21 16.58
CA ILE A 103 14.36 -8.50 15.88
C ILE A 103 13.88 -7.12 15.46
N LEU A 104 12.76 -7.05 14.74
CA LEU A 104 12.23 -5.80 14.21
C LEU A 104 11.80 -4.85 15.34
N LYS A 105 11.20 -5.38 16.42
CA LYS A 105 10.85 -4.58 17.61
C LYS A 105 12.06 -3.93 18.25
N LYS A 106 13.17 -4.66 18.42
CA LYS A 106 14.42 -4.10 18.96
C LYS A 106 15.02 -3.01 18.08
N ILE A 107 14.84 -3.11 16.77
CA ILE A 107 15.38 -2.16 15.80
C ILE A 107 14.53 -0.89 15.76
N LEU A 108 13.20 -1.04 15.74
CA LEU A 108 12.27 0.09 15.78
C LEU A 108 12.34 0.84 17.12
N ALA A 109 12.55 0.16 18.24
CA ALA A 109 12.70 0.81 19.54
C ALA A 109 13.89 1.78 19.63
N LYS A 110 14.88 1.66 18.75
CA LYS A 110 16.03 2.58 18.68
C LYS A 110 15.74 3.83 17.85
N ARG A 111 14.58 3.92 17.21
CA ARG A 111 14.20 4.99 16.29
C ARG A 111 13.08 5.83 16.90
N GLN A 112 13.29 7.15 16.96
CA GLN A 112 12.32 8.11 17.49
C GLN A 112 11.46 8.74 16.38
N ASP A 113 11.86 8.56 15.12
CA ASP A 113 11.24 9.10 13.91
C ASP A 113 10.01 8.29 13.44
N ILE A 114 9.75 7.12 14.02
CA ILE A 114 8.62 6.26 13.64
C ILE A 114 7.77 5.99 14.88
N LYS A 115 6.51 6.44 14.88
CA LYS A 115 5.56 6.10 15.95
C LYS A 115 4.91 4.76 15.62
N SER A 116 5.39 3.71 16.28
CA SER A 116 4.80 2.38 16.20
C SER A 116 5.15 1.61 17.47
N ASP A 117 4.21 0.79 17.94
CA ASP A 117 4.42 -0.15 19.05
C ASP A 117 5.30 -1.36 18.66
N GLY A 118 5.80 -1.34 17.42
CA GLY A 118 6.54 -2.41 16.77
C GLY A 118 5.66 -3.17 15.78
N PHE A 119 6.24 -4.22 15.20
CA PHE A 119 5.50 -5.12 14.32
C PHE A 119 4.67 -6.10 15.14
N SER A 120 3.42 -6.28 14.74
CA SER A 120 2.57 -7.37 15.21
C SER A 120 3.05 -8.72 14.66
N ILE A 121 2.67 -9.80 15.35
CA ILE A 121 3.04 -11.16 14.92
C ILE A 121 2.37 -11.52 13.58
N GLU A 122 1.17 -10.99 13.32
CA GLU A 122 0.46 -11.17 12.07
C GLU A 122 1.24 -10.56 10.91
N THR A 123 1.77 -9.35 11.06
CA THR A 123 2.61 -8.74 10.02
C THR A 123 3.88 -9.56 9.79
N CYS A 124 4.52 -10.07 10.85
CA CYS A 124 5.69 -10.93 10.71
C CYS A 124 5.39 -12.26 10.00
N LYS A 125 4.23 -12.88 10.24
CA LYS A 125 3.82 -14.09 9.52
C LYS A 125 3.65 -13.81 8.03
N ILE A 126 2.91 -12.77 7.67
CA ILE A 126 2.68 -12.40 6.26
C ILE A 126 4.02 -12.04 5.56
N MET A 127 4.98 -11.45 6.28
CA MET A 127 6.34 -11.22 5.75
C MET A 127 7.09 -12.51 5.45
N VAL A 128 6.97 -13.52 6.32
CA VAL A 128 7.56 -14.84 6.11
C VAL A 128 6.89 -15.49 4.91
N ASP A 129 5.55 -15.53 4.88
CA ASP A 129 4.77 -16.18 3.81
C ASP A 129 5.06 -15.59 2.40
N LEU A 130 5.37 -14.29 2.32
CA LEU A 130 5.74 -13.66 1.04
C LEU A 130 7.08 -14.17 0.49
N LEU A 131 8.01 -14.54 1.37
CA LEU A 131 9.42 -14.79 1.02
C LEU A 131 9.88 -16.22 1.24
N ASP A 132 9.10 -17.02 1.97
CA ASP A 132 9.30 -18.46 2.17
C ASP A 132 9.09 -19.20 0.85
N THR A 133 10.18 -19.33 0.09
CA THR A 133 10.16 -19.96 -1.23
C THR A 133 10.35 -21.47 -1.15
N ASP A 134 10.95 -21.95 -0.06
CA ASP A 134 11.20 -23.37 0.17
C ASP A 134 10.10 -24.07 0.99
N GLY A 135 9.15 -23.31 1.56
CA GLY A 135 8.02 -23.82 2.33
C GLY A 135 8.41 -24.28 3.73
N SER A 136 9.53 -23.79 4.26
CA SER A 136 10.03 -24.10 5.61
C SER A 136 9.15 -23.49 6.72
N GLY A 137 8.34 -22.48 6.39
CA GLY A 137 7.62 -21.64 7.34
C GLY A 137 8.54 -20.69 8.12
N LYS A 138 9.79 -20.53 7.69
CA LYS A 138 10.80 -19.66 8.27
C LYS A 138 11.61 -18.99 7.16
N LEU A 139 12.57 -18.14 7.55
CA LEU A 139 13.41 -17.41 6.61
C LEU A 139 14.85 -17.90 6.67
N GLY A 140 15.34 -18.41 5.54
CA GLY A 140 16.75 -18.62 5.32
C GLY A 140 17.52 -17.31 5.13
N LEU A 141 18.84 -17.40 4.97
CA LEU A 141 19.73 -16.23 4.84
C LEU A 141 19.34 -15.32 3.67
N LYS A 142 19.06 -15.89 2.50
CA LYS A 142 18.69 -15.13 1.29
C LYS A 142 17.34 -14.43 1.47
N GLU A 143 16.35 -15.16 1.95
CA GLU A 143 14.99 -14.68 2.15
C GLU A 143 14.95 -13.57 3.19
N PHE A 144 15.67 -13.75 4.31
CA PHE A 144 15.82 -12.70 5.32
C PHE A 144 16.56 -11.47 4.77
N HIS A 145 17.57 -11.63 3.91
CA HIS A 145 18.26 -10.49 3.29
C HIS A 145 17.34 -9.69 2.35
N ILE A 146 16.52 -10.38 1.56
CA ILE A 146 15.51 -9.75 0.69
C ILE A 146 14.49 -9.01 1.57
N LEU A 147 13.97 -9.65 2.63
CA LEU A 147 13.04 -9.03 3.57
C LEU A 147 13.62 -7.76 4.17
N TRP A 148 14.85 -7.86 4.66
CA TRP A 148 15.53 -6.75 5.31
C TRP A 148 15.68 -5.55 4.37
N THR A 149 16.07 -5.80 3.12
CA THR A 149 16.19 -4.78 2.08
C THR A 149 14.84 -4.12 1.78
N LYS A 150 13.76 -4.91 1.70
CA LYS A 150 12.39 -4.40 1.53
C LYS A 150 11.95 -3.52 2.70
N ILE A 151 12.17 -3.97 3.94
CA ILE A 151 11.82 -3.20 5.14
C ILE A 151 12.61 -1.87 5.15
N GLN A 152 13.89 -1.86 4.80
CA GLN A 152 14.67 -0.63 4.69
C GLN A 152 14.11 0.33 3.62
N LYS A 153 13.71 -0.20 2.45
CA LYS A 153 13.03 0.59 1.41
C LYS A 153 11.72 1.18 1.93
N TYR A 154 10.87 0.38 2.57
CA TYR A 154 9.60 0.85 3.13
C TYR A 154 9.79 1.88 4.24
N GLN A 155 10.79 1.71 5.12
CA GLN A 155 11.14 2.73 6.11
C GLN A 155 11.55 4.05 5.46
N LYS A 156 12.29 4.00 4.36
CA LYS A 156 12.69 5.19 3.63
C LYS A 156 11.47 5.90 3.04
N ILE A 157 10.62 5.17 2.31
CA ILE A 157 9.39 5.71 1.72
C ILE A 157 8.49 6.32 2.79
N TYR A 158 8.29 5.61 3.91
CA TYR A 158 7.43 6.07 4.99
C TYR A 158 7.85 7.43 5.54
N ARG A 159 9.16 7.62 5.78
CA ARG A 159 9.69 8.90 6.27
C ARG A 159 9.71 10.00 5.23
N ASP A 160 10.00 9.65 3.98
CA ASP A 160 10.04 10.63 2.89
C ASP A 160 8.63 11.19 2.62
N MET A 161 7.59 10.39 2.89
CA MET A 161 6.18 10.76 2.73
C MET A 161 5.55 11.39 3.98
N ASP A 162 6.12 11.22 5.18
CA ASP A 162 5.71 11.88 6.43
C ASP A 162 6.13 13.37 6.40
N VAL A 163 5.47 14.15 5.53
CA VAL A 163 5.79 15.55 5.26
C VAL A 163 5.56 16.42 6.50
N ASP A 164 4.54 16.10 7.28
CA ASP A 164 4.20 16.81 8.51
C ASP A 164 5.03 16.35 9.73
N ARG A 165 5.87 15.32 9.57
CA ARG A 165 6.70 14.71 10.62
C ARG A 165 5.89 14.29 11.83
N SER A 166 4.65 13.87 11.60
CA SER A 166 3.77 13.36 12.64
C SER A 166 4.29 12.04 13.22
N GLY A 167 5.17 11.35 12.48
CA GLY A 167 5.61 9.98 12.75
C GLY A 167 4.61 8.93 12.28
N THR A 168 3.58 9.35 11.56
CA THR A 168 2.45 8.55 11.08
C THR A 168 2.05 8.95 9.65
N MET A 169 1.18 8.19 8.98
CA MET A 169 0.79 8.47 7.59
C MET A 169 -0.72 8.67 7.46
N ASN A 170 -1.15 9.76 6.83
CA ASN A 170 -2.56 9.97 6.49
C ASN A 170 -2.93 9.36 5.12
N SER A 171 -4.23 9.34 4.78
CA SER A 171 -4.73 8.76 3.52
C SER A 171 -4.10 9.34 2.23
N TYR A 172 -3.72 10.62 2.22
CA TYR A 172 -3.10 11.25 1.06
C TYR A 172 -1.62 10.85 0.91
N GLU A 173 -0.91 10.79 2.02
CA GLU A 173 0.48 10.31 2.06
C GLU A 173 0.56 8.83 1.68
N MET A 174 -0.42 8.02 2.10
CA MET A 174 -0.53 6.61 1.72
C MET A 174 -0.62 6.41 0.21
N ARG A 175 -1.40 7.24 -0.50
CA ARG A 175 -1.49 7.16 -1.97
C ARG A 175 -0.13 7.37 -2.62
N LYS A 176 0.60 8.41 -2.21
CA LYS A 176 1.96 8.70 -2.72
C LYS A 176 2.95 7.60 -2.35
N ALA A 177 2.86 7.07 -1.13
CA ALA A 177 3.73 6.01 -0.66
C ALA A 177 3.56 4.72 -1.46
N LEU A 178 2.33 4.39 -1.85
CA LEU A 178 2.03 3.27 -2.75
C LEU A 178 2.64 3.47 -4.14
N GLU A 179 2.49 4.66 -4.71
CA GLU A 179 3.09 5.01 -6.00
C GLU A 179 4.63 4.89 -5.97
N GLU A 180 5.28 5.43 -4.94
CA GLU A 180 6.74 5.32 -4.73
C GLU A 180 7.19 3.88 -4.46
N ALA A 181 6.34 3.06 -3.84
CA ALA A 181 6.59 1.63 -3.65
C ALA A 181 6.43 0.81 -4.94
N GLY A 182 5.93 1.42 -6.02
CA GLY A 182 5.75 0.80 -7.34
C GLY A 182 4.34 0.28 -7.61
N PHE A 183 3.35 0.68 -6.82
CA PHE A 183 1.94 0.31 -7.01
C PHE A 183 1.14 1.47 -7.59
N LYS A 184 0.58 1.28 -8.78
CA LYS A 184 -0.45 2.16 -9.34
C LYS A 184 -1.78 1.46 -9.14
N LEU A 185 -2.69 2.11 -8.44
CA LEU A 185 -4.00 1.56 -8.08
C LEU A 185 -5.07 2.59 -8.39
N ASP A 186 -6.26 2.11 -8.72
CA ASP A 186 -7.40 2.98 -8.93
C ASP A 186 -7.89 3.59 -7.59
N CYS A 187 -8.76 4.59 -7.70
CA CYS A 187 -9.30 5.28 -6.54
C CYS A 187 -10.11 4.33 -5.63
N GLN A 188 -10.74 3.30 -6.19
CA GLN A 188 -11.51 2.32 -5.42
C GLN A 188 -10.60 1.49 -4.51
N LEU A 189 -9.47 0.99 -5.02
CA LEU A 189 -8.50 0.24 -4.24
C LEU A 189 -7.84 1.10 -3.17
N HIS A 190 -7.54 2.37 -3.46
CA HIS A 190 -7.06 3.30 -2.44
C HIS A 190 -8.06 3.45 -1.27
N GLN A 191 -9.36 3.54 -1.56
CA GLN A 191 -10.39 3.60 -0.52
C GLN A 191 -10.44 2.33 0.33
N VAL A 192 -10.36 1.16 -0.31
CA VAL A 192 -10.34 -0.14 0.40
C VAL A 192 -9.11 -0.26 1.29
N ILE A 193 -7.94 0.17 0.81
CA ILE A 193 -6.69 0.16 1.58
C ILE A 193 -6.83 1.04 2.83
N VAL A 194 -7.28 2.29 2.67
CA VAL A 194 -7.45 3.21 3.80
C VAL A 194 -8.47 2.65 4.79
N ALA A 195 -9.61 2.15 4.31
CA ALA A 195 -10.65 1.58 5.18
C ALA A 195 -10.18 0.33 5.95
N ARG A 196 -9.18 -0.40 5.44
CA ARG A 196 -8.72 -1.66 6.04
C ARG A 196 -7.53 -1.50 6.98
N PHE A 197 -6.65 -0.54 6.70
CA PHE A 197 -5.35 -0.39 7.35
C PHE A 197 -5.20 0.89 8.16
N ALA A 198 -6.08 1.89 7.96
CA ALA A 198 -6.10 3.08 8.80
C ALA A 198 -6.92 2.84 10.08
N ASP A 199 -6.59 3.57 11.13
CA ASP A 199 -7.37 3.62 12.36
C ASP A 199 -8.60 4.54 12.23
N GLU A 200 -9.32 4.73 13.33
CA GLU A 200 -10.50 5.61 13.41
C GLU A 200 -10.19 7.08 13.10
N GLN A 201 -8.92 7.50 13.21
CA GLN A 201 -8.45 8.84 12.89
C GLN A 201 -7.95 8.95 11.43
N LEU A 202 -8.11 7.90 10.62
CA LEU A 202 -7.59 7.79 9.25
C LEU A 202 -6.05 7.85 9.18
N ILE A 203 -5.40 7.39 10.25
CA ILE A 203 -3.95 7.33 10.38
C ILE A 203 -3.49 5.89 10.17
N ILE A 204 -2.41 5.74 9.43
CA ILE A 204 -1.75 4.47 9.13
C ILE A 204 -0.37 4.51 9.77
N ASP A 205 -0.16 3.66 10.77
CA ASP A 205 1.13 3.48 11.41
C ASP A 205 2.08 2.61 10.54
N PHE A 206 3.33 2.50 10.96
CA PHE A 206 4.33 1.78 10.17
C PHE A 206 4.05 0.28 10.06
N ASP A 207 3.47 -0.36 11.08
CA ASP A 207 3.10 -1.78 11.02
C ASP A 207 2.03 -2.03 9.95
N ASN A 208 0.94 -1.25 9.97
CA ASN A 208 -0.13 -1.36 8.99
C ASN A 208 0.33 -0.98 7.57
N PHE A 209 1.20 0.02 7.43
CA PHE A 209 1.78 0.38 6.14
C PHE A 209 2.53 -0.79 5.50
N VAL A 210 3.44 -1.41 6.25
CA VAL A 210 4.23 -2.53 5.74
C VAL A 210 3.35 -3.75 5.49
N ARG A 211 2.40 -4.05 6.39
CA ARG A 211 1.42 -5.13 6.19
C ARG A 211 0.65 -4.94 4.89
N CYS A 212 0.22 -3.72 4.57
CA CYS A 212 -0.45 -3.41 3.33
C CYS A 212 0.42 -3.69 2.11
N LEU A 213 1.67 -3.21 2.10
CA LEU A 213 2.58 -3.40 0.95
C LEU A 213 2.91 -4.88 0.70
N ILE A 214 3.22 -5.63 1.76
CA ILE A 214 3.52 -7.06 1.67
C ILE A 214 2.29 -7.82 1.15
N ARG A 215 1.09 -7.51 1.66
CA ARG A 215 -0.15 -8.18 1.22
C ARG A 215 -0.50 -7.85 -0.23
N LEU A 216 -0.33 -6.59 -0.65
CA LEU A 216 -0.49 -6.21 -2.07
C LEU A 216 0.50 -6.96 -2.96
N GLU A 217 1.79 -6.97 -2.61
CA GLU A 217 2.82 -7.70 -3.36
C GLU A 217 2.46 -9.19 -3.51
N THR A 218 2.04 -9.82 -2.42
CA THR A 218 1.64 -11.23 -2.40
C THR A 218 0.48 -11.50 -3.38
N LEU A 219 -0.55 -10.67 -3.34
CA LEU A 219 -1.72 -10.80 -4.23
C LEU A 219 -1.35 -10.57 -5.71
N PHE A 220 -0.52 -9.57 -6.02
CA PHE A 220 -0.03 -9.36 -7.38
C PHE A 220 0.79 -10.54 -7.89
N LYS A 221 1.65 -11.13 -7.05
CA LYS A 221 2.45 -12.32 -7.39
C LYS A 221 1.56 -13.54 -7.65
N ILE A 222 0.60 -13.81 -6.77
CA ILE A 222 -0.35 -14.91 -6.94
C ILE A 222 -1.14 -14.74 -8.23
N PHE A 223 -1.69 -13.54 -8.48
CA PHE A 223 -2.46 -13.27 -9.69
C PHE A 223 -1.62 -13.45 -10.95
N LYS A 224 -0.42 -12.87 -11.02
CA LYS A 224 0.51 -13.03 -12.16
C LYS A 224 0.92 -14.48 -12.40
N LYS A 225 1.06 -15.28 -11.33
CA LYS A 225 1.40 -16.71 -11.43
C LYS A 225 0.23 -17.54 -11.98
N LEU A 226 -1.01 -17.16 -11.69
CA LEU A 226 -2.22 -17.85 -12.15
C LEU A 226 -2.65 -17.39 -13.56
N ASP A 227 -2.49 -16.11 -13.90
CA ASP A 227 -2.83 -15.56 -15.21
C ASP A 227 -1.65 -15.64 -16.20
N THR A 228 -1.22 -16.87 -16.53
CA THR A 228 -0.06 -17.10 -17.40
C THR A 228 -0.24 -16.53 -18.82
N GLU A 229 -1.48 -16.43 -19.28
CA GLU A 229 -1.83 -15.92 -20.61
C GLU A 229 -2.08 -14.39 -20.62
N LYS A 230 -1.97 -13.72 -19.47
CA LYS A 230 -2.22 -12.27 -19.31
C LYS A 230 -3.59 -11.84 -19.82
N THR A 231 -4.60 -12.66 -19.53
CA THR A 231 -6.00 -12.41 -19.90
C THR A 231 -6.64 -11.32 -19.07
N GLY A 232 -6.06 -10.99 -17.91
CA GLY A 232 -6.63 -10.08 -16.92
C GLY A 232 -7.67 -10.74 -16.03
N THR A 233 -7.84 -12.06 -16.10
CA THR A 233 -8.80 -12.83 -15.29
C THR A 233 -8.20 -14.16 -14.83
N ILE A 234 -8.62 -14.66 -13.67
CA ILE A 234 -8.23 -15.97 -13.15
C ILE A 234 -9.47 -16.80 -12.82
N GLN A 235 -9.42 -18.10 -13.07
CA GLN A 235 -10.45 -19.06 -12.66
C GLN A 235 -9.94 -19.89 -11.49
N MET A 236 -10.76 -20.02 -10.45
CA MET A 236 -10.40 -20.68 -9.21
C MET A 236 -11.60 -21.48 -8.70
N ASP A 237 -11.36 -22.67 -8.16
CA ASP A 237 -12.38 -23.39 -7.39
C ASP A 237 -12.46 -22.86 -5.96
N LEU A 238 -13.48 -23.33 -5.21
CA LEU A 238 -13.73 -22.86 -3.85
C LEU A 238 -12.55 -23.14 -2.90
N VAL A 239 -11.91 -24.30 -3.04
CA VAL A 239 -10.81 -24.71 -2.16
C VAL A 239 -9.60 -23.80 -2.38
N THR A 240 -9.24 -23.59 -3.65
CA THR A 240 -8.15 -22.70 -4.05
C THR A 240 -8.42 -21.27 -3.60
N TRP A 241 -9.65 -20.77 -3.78
CA TRP A 241 -10.05 -19.46 -3.31
C TRP A 241 -9.91 -19.31 -1.79
N LEU A 242 -10.35 -20.30 -1.01
CA LEU A 242 -10.21 -20.28 0.45
C LEU A 242 -8.73 -20.29 0.87
N CYS A 243 -7.90 -21.12 0.24
CA CYS A 243 -6.46 -21.16 0.53
C CYS A 243 -5.77 -19.80 0.37
N PHE A 244 -6.15 -19.01 -0.65
CA PHE A 244 -5.51 -17.69 -0.88
C PHE A 244 -6.12 -16.54 -0.09
N THR A 245 -7.33 -16.68 0.43
CA THR A 245 -8.02 -15.61 1.18
C THR A 245 -7.91 -15.74 2.69
N THR A 246 -7.68 -16.96 3.20
CA THR A 246 -7.70 -17.26 4.64
C THR A 246 -6.31 -17.50 5.25
N ILE A 247 -5.34 -17.90 4.44
CA ILE A 247 -3.91 -17.91 4.77
C ILE A 247 -3.39 -16.49 4.51
#